data_AF-A0A1V6B5D9-F1
#
_entry.id   AF-A0A1V6B5D9-F1
#
_cell.length_a   1.000
_cell.length_b   1.000
_cell.length_c   1.000
_cell.angle_alpha   90.00
_cell.angle_beta   90.00
_cell.angle_gamma   90.00
#
_symmetry.space_group_name_H-M   'P 1'
#
loop_
_entity.id
_entity.type
_entity.pdbx_description
1 polymer ?
#
loop_
_entity_poly.entity_id
_entity_poly.type
_entity_poly.pdbx_seq_one_letter_code
_entity_poly.pdbx_strand_id
1 'polypeptide(L)'
;MLEAISYDKLKQLSTNMREIFGYDLERVAYRNALVHMLYTLYQLKGQATPEQLFASADLTEVSGYRYATFLKRARMIEYRPTNKKGYYVISEVGKRFIQGEFTNEFDFREKLGVTCVYFWR
;
A
#
# COMPACT_ATOMS: atom_id res chain seq x y z
N MET A 1 7.11 -3.13 -19.27
CA MET A 1 8.11 -2.40 -18.45
C MET A 1 7.33 -1.66 -17.38
N LEU A 2 7.76 -1.70 -16.11
CA LEU A 2 7.10 -0.92 -15.05
C LEU A 2 7.44 0.56 -15.25
N GLU A 3 6.45 1.45 -15.20
CA GLU A 3 6.70 2.89 -15.30
C GLU A 3 7.12 3.41 -13.93
N ALA A 4 8.13 4.27 -13.86
CA ALA A 4 8.49 4.91 -12.60
C ALA A 4 7.34 5.81 -12.12
N ILE A 5 7.05 5.79 -10.82
CA ILE A 5 6.16 6.79 -10.22
C ILE A 5 6.86 8.16 -10.28
N SER A 6 6.16 9.18 -10.78
CA SER A 6 6.72 10.54 -10.78
C SER A 6 6.91 11.05 -9.35
N TYR A 7 7.87 11.96 -9.16
CA TYR A 7 8.14 12.55 -7.85
C TYR A 7 6.88 13.21 -7.25
N ASP A 8 6.13 13.96 -8.05
CA ASP A 8 4.92 14.66 -7.59
C ASP A 8 3.83 13.67 -7.17
N LYS A 9 3.61 12.61 -7.95
CA LYS A 9 2.65 11.55 -7.62
C LYS A 9 3.06 10.82 -6.35
N LEU A 10 4.35 10.49 -6.20
CA LEU A 10 4.90 9.87 -5.00
C LEU A 10 4.70 10.78 -3.78
N LYS A 11 5.03 12.06 -3.89
CA LYS A 11 4.88 13.05 -2.82
C LYS A 11 3.42 13.21 -2.42
N GLN A 12 2.51 13.30 -3.40
CA GLN A 12 1.07 13.41 -3.17
C GLN A 12 0.54 12.17 -2.44
N LEU A 13 0.73 10.97 -2.99
CA LEU A 13 0.25 9.73 -2.39
C LEU A 13 0.86 9.50 -1.01
N SER A 14 2.14 9.81 -0.82
CA SER A 14 2.78 9.74 0.48
C SER A 14 2.17 10.73 1.48
N THR A 15 1.81 11.93 1.04
CA THR A 15 1.10 12.90 1.89
C THR A 15 -0.27 12.36 2.28
N ASN A 16 -1.08 11.93 1.31
CA ASN A 16 -2.39 11.34 1.58
C ASN A 16 -2.31 10.12 2.52
N MET A 17 -1.33 9.24 2.34
CA MET A 17 -1.11 8.10 3.24
C MET A 17 -0.92 8.57 4.68
N ARG A 18 -0.17 9.67 4.90
CA ARG A 18 0.02 10.25 6.24
C ARG A 18 -1.26 10.90 6.76
N GLU A 19 -1.98 11.63 5.94
CA GLU A 19 -3.25 12.27 6.36
C GLU A 19 -4.36 11.25 6.64
N ILE A 20 -4.27 10.04 6.08
CA ILE A 20 -5.22 8.94 6.33
C ILE A 20 -4.83 8.15 7.59
N PHE A 21 -3.55 7.83 7.78
CA PHE A 21 -3.09 6.87 8.81
C PHE A 21 -2.30 7.50 9.97
N GLY A 22 -1.99 8.80 9.90
CA GLY A 22 -1.38 9.57 10.98
C GLY A 22 -0.10 8.96 11.56
N TYR A 23 0.00 8.98 12.89
CA TYR A 23 1.15 8.50 13.67
C TYR A 23 1.46 7.00 13.50
N ASP A 24 0.49 6.17 13.10
CA ASP A 24 0.74 4.74 12.89
C ASP A 24 1.64 4.48 11.69
N LEU A 25 1.60 5.39 10.72
CA LEU A 25 2.50 5.40 9.58
C LEU A 25 3.93 5.83 9.96
N GLU A 26 4.08 6.71 10.97
CA GLU A 26 5.39 7.17 11.44
C GLU A 26 6.20 6.05 12.13
N ARG A 27 5.52 5.00 12.61
CA ARG A 27 6.16 3.77 13.11
C ARG A 27 6.73 2.89 12.00
N VAL A 28 6.30 3.12 10.75
CA VAL A 28 6.79 2.42 9.58
C VAL A 28 7.84 3.32 8.94
N ALA A 29 9.12 3.00 9.16
CA ALA A 29 10.26 3.87 8.87
C ALA A 29 10.39 4.38 7.40
N TYR A 30 9.55 3.92 6.46
CA TYR A 30 9.61 4.33 5.06
C TYR A 30 8.21 4.39 4.43
N ARG A 31 7.52 5.53 4.57
CA ARG A 31 6.22 5.78 3.94
C ARG A 31 6.25 5.67 2.41
N ASN A 32 7.31 6.20 1.80
CA ASN A 32 7.46 6.15 0.35
C ASN A 32 7.55 4.69 -0.14
N ALA A 33 8.18 3.81 0.64
CA ALA A 33 8.25 2.37 0.33
C ALA A 33 6.86 1.72 0.23
N LEU A 34 5.93 2.07 1.14
CA LEU A 34 4.55 1.58 1.09
C LEU A 34 3.86 2.01 -0.20
N VAL A 35 4.03 3.27 -0.59
CA VAL A 35 3.45 3.82 -1.82
C VAL A 35 4.06 3.17 -3.05
N HIS A 36 5.38 2.99 -3.09
CA HIS A 36 6.06 2.26 -4.16
C HIS A 36 5.51 0.85 -4.29
N MET A 37 5.37 0.13 -3.18
CA MET A 37 4.85 -1.25 -3.19
C MET A 37 3.42 -1.33 -3.74
N LEU A 38 2.53 -0.40 -3.33
CA LEU A 38 1.17 -0.33 -3.88
C LEU A 38 1.16 0.03 -5.37
N TYR A 39 1.99 0.97 -5.78
CA TYR A 39 2.07 1.40 -7.18
C TYR A 39 2.61 0.27 -8.07
N THR A 40 3.65 -0.43 -7.63
CA THR A 40 4.17 -1.63 -8.30
C THR A 40 3.10 -2.70 -8.44
N LEU A 41 2.34 -3.01 -7.38
CA LEU A 41 1.22 -3.95 -7.46
C LEU A 41 0.16 -3.49 -8.46
N TYR A 42 -0.21 -2.20 -8.43
CA TYR A 42 -1.17 -1.62 -9.35
C TYR A 42 -0.74 -1.82 -10.82
N GLN A 43 0.55 -1.60 -11.12
CA GLN A 43 1.12 -1.78 -12.46
C GLN A 43 1.24 -3.24 -12.89
N LEU A 44 1.51 -4.17 -11.96
CA LEU A 44 1.57 -5.61 -12.22
C LEU A 44 0.19 -6.25 -12.39
N LYS A 45 -0.79 -5.49 -12.93
CA LYS A 45 -2.20 -5.89 -13.06
C LYS A 45 -2.82 -6.36 -11.74
N GLY A 46 -2.32 -5.82 -10.64
CA GLY A 46 -2.82 -6.07 -9.31
C GLY A 46 -2.28 -7.32 -8.64
N GLN A 47 -1.27 -8.02 -9.17
CA GLN A 47 -0.70 -9.23 -8.54
C GLN A 47 0.82 -9.31 -8.64
N ALA A 48 1.50 -9.76 -7.58
CA ALA A 48 2.96 -9.97 -7.59
C ALA A 48 3.38 -11.04 -6.58
N THR A 49 4.37 -11.89 -6.92
CA THR A 49 5.00 -12.72 -5.88
C THR A 49 5.79 -11.83 -4.92
N PRO A 50 6.05 -12.27 -3.68
CA PRO A 50 6.85 -11.52 -2.72
C PRO A 50 8.22 -11.10 -3.27
N GLU A 51 8.89 -11.99 -4.01
CA GLU A 51 10.21 -11.71 -4.57
C GLU A 51 10.16 -10.62 -5.64
N GLN A 52 9.13 -10.63 -6.49
CA GLN A 52 8.91 -9.58 -7.49
C GLN A 52 8.59 -8.24 -6.81
N LEU A 53 7.70 -8.28 -5.81
CA LEU A 53 7.20 -7.09 -5.15
C LEU A 53 8.30 -6.36 -4.37
N PHE A 54 9.10 -7.10 -3.59
CA PHE A 54 10.13 -6.50 -2.75
C PHE A 54 11.38 -6.10 -3.55
N ALA A 55 11.71 -6.81 -4.63
CA ALA A 55 12.81 -6.42 -5.51
C ALA A 55 12.48 -5.14 -6.30
N SER A 56 11.26 -5.02 -6.86
CA SER A 56 10.88 -3.85 -7.66
C SER A 56 10.65 -2.57 -6.84
N ALA A 57 10.47 -2.69 -5.53
CA ALA A 57 10.30 -1.54 -4.64
C ALA A 57 11.62 -1.10 -3.96
N ASP A 58 12.76 -1.74 -4.29
CA ASP A 58 14.05 -1.54 -3.62
C ASP A 58 13.98 -1.72 -2.08
N LEU A 59 13.17 -2.68 -1.62
CA LEU A 59 12.88 -2.90 -0.19
C LEU A 59 13.59 -4.14 0.37
N THR A 60 14.70 -4.54 -0.23
CA THR A 60 15.48 -5.71 0.20
C THR A 60 16.10 -5.53 1.59
N GLU A 61 16.40 -4.29 2.00
CA GLU A 61 17.12 -3.98 3.24
C GLU A 61 16.23 -3.74 4.47
N VAL A 62 14.98 -3.30 4.29
CA VAL A 62 14.01 -3.15 5.38
C VAL A 62 12.98 -4.24 5.25
N SER A 63 12.81 -5.09 6.28
CA SER A 63 11.96 -6.27 6.21
C SER A 63 10.60 -5.97 5.54
N GLY A 64 10.48 -6.26 4.24
CA GLY A 64 9.31 -5.89 3.44
C GLY A 64 8.00 -6.45 4.01
N TYR A 65 8.13 -7.48 4.84
CA TYR A 65 7.09 -8.04 5.68
C TYR A 65 6.37 -7.04 6.60
N ARG A 66 7.08 -6.06 7.17
CA ARG A 66 6.47 -5.00 8.01
C ARG A 66 5.54 -4.12 7.19
N TYR A 67 5.97 -3.74 5.99
CA TYR A 67 5.17 -2.95 5.05
C TYR A 67 3.93 -3.72 4.58
N ALA A 68 4.12 -4.98 4.16
CA ALA A 68 3.01 -5.82 3.74
C ALA A 68 2.01 -6.05 4.87
N THR A 69 2.48 -6.18 6.11
CA THR A 69 1.59 -6.31 7.28
C THR A 69 0.76 -5.06 7.50
N PHE A 70 1.37 -3.87 7.42
CA PHE A 70 0.63 -2.61 7.51
C PHE A 70 -0.43 -2.50 6.40
N LEU A 71 -0.05 -2.71 5.14
CA LEU A 71 -0.98 -2.60 4.01
C LEU A 71 -2.11 -3.63 4.06
N LYS A 72 -1.84 -4.85 4.56
CA LYS A 72 -2.91 -5.85 4.80
C LYS A 72 -3.89 -5.35 5.86
N ARG A 73 -3.40 -4.79 6.96
CA ARG A 73 -4.26 -4.24 8.04
C ARG A 73 -5.09 -3.05 7.54
N ALA A 74 -4.47 -2.18 6.75
CA ALA A 74 -5.13 -1.07 6.06
C ALA A 74 -6.05 -1.52 4.92
N ARG A 75 -6.20 -2.84 4.69
CA ARG A 75 -7.00 -3.44 3.62
C ARG A 75 -6.61 -2.95 2.22
N MET A 76 -5.37 -2.49 2.03
CA MET A 76 -4.86 -2.00 0.76
C MET A 76 -4.36 -3.14 -0.13
N ILE A 77 -3.89 -4.23 0.47
CA ILE A 77 -3.47 -5.45 -0.22
C ILE A 77 -4.02 -6.70 0.47
N GLU A 78 -4.00 -7.80 -0.25
CA GLU A 78 -4.37 -9.13 0.23
C GLU A 78 -3.27 -10.14 -0.12
N TYR A 79 -3.06 -11.16 0.71
CA TYR A 79 -2.16 -12.27 0.36
C TYR A 79 -2.99 -13.49 -0.04
N ARG A 80 -2.68 -14.07 -1.19
CA ARG A 80 -3.33 -15.26 -1.73
C ARG A 80 -2.37 -16.45 -1.64
N PRO A 81 -2.59 -17.39 -0.71
CA PRO A 81 -1.75 -18.57 -0.59
C PRO A 81 -1.96 -19.50 -1.80
N THR A 82 -0.91 -20.20 -2.21
CA THR A 82 -0.97 -21.26 -3.22
C THR A 82 -0.10 -22.44 -2.78
N ASN A 83 -0.25 -23.60 -3.42
CA ASN A 83 0.57 -24.79 -3.15
C ASN A 83 2.06 -24.61 -3.52
N LYS A 84 2.43 -23.51 -4.19
CA LYS A 84 3.81 -23.17 -4.55
C LYS A 84 4.29 -22.02 -3.68
N LYS A 85 4.18 -20.79 -4.21
CA LYS A 85 4.46 -19.53 -3.54
C LYS A 85 3.22 -18.65 -3.65
N GLY A 86 2.70 -18.17 -2.52
CA GLY A 86 1.59 -17.24 -2.55
C GLY A 86 2.01 -15.88 -3.13
N TYR A 87 1.03 -15.04 -3.43
CA TYR A 87 1.24 -13.75 -4.07
C TYR A 87 0.41 -12.68 -3.38
N TYR A 88 0.85 -11.42 -3.51
CA TYR A 88 0.08 -10.27 -3.07
C TYR A 88 -0.83 -9.78 -4.18
N VAL A 89 -2.02 -9.33 -3.80
CA VAL A 89 -3.00 -8.71 -4.68
C VAL A 89 -3.34 -7.33 -4.16
N ILE A 90 -3.42 -6.32 -5.04
CA ILE A 90 -3.96 -5.02 -4.65
C ILE A 90 -5.48 -5.11 -4.50
N SER A 91 -5.99 -4.66 -3.36
CA SER A 91 -7.43 -4.57 -3.12
C SER A 91 -8.07 -3.42 -3.92
N GLU A 92 -9.40 -3.37 -3.97
CA GLU A 92 -10.09 -2.18 -4.49
C GLU A 92 -9.77 -0.91 -3.69
N VAL A 93 -9.62 -1.00 -2.37
CA VAL A 93 -9.21 0.15 -1.55
C VAL A 93 -7.82 0.65 -1.97
N GLY A 94 -6.88 -0.26 -2.20
CA GLY A 94 -5.53 0.07 -2.69
C GLY A 94 -5.54 0.73 -4.06
N LYS A 95 -6.38 0.26 -4.99
CA LYS A 95 -6.53 0.85 -6.33
C LYS A 95 -7.07 2.27 -6.24
N ARG A 96 -8.17 2.46 -5.50
CA ARG A 96 -8.80 3.77 -5.28
C ARG A 96 -7.85 4.77 -4.62
N PHE A 97 -7.03 4.30 -3.68
CA PHE A 97 -5.97 5.10 -3.08
C PHE A 97 -4.94 5.59 -4.12
N ILE A 98 -4.40 4.69 -4.96
CA ILE A 98 -3.43 5.05 -6.01
C ILE A 98 -4.04 6.00 -7.05
N GLN A 99 -5.33 5.86 -7.32
CA GLN A 99 -6.11 6.76 -8.18
C GLN A 99 -6.38 8.13 -7.55
N GLY A 100 -6.07 8.32 -6.26
CA GLY A 100 -6.18 9.60 -5.56
C GLY A 100 -7.57 9.86 -4.96
N GLU A 101 -8.41 8.83 -4.80
CA GLU A 101 -9.76 9.00 -4.28
C GLU A 101 -9.81 9.29 -2.78
N PHE A 102 -8.74 9.01 -2.04
CA PHE A 102 -8.65 9.26 -0.60
C PHE A 102 -7.53 10.26 -0.34
N THR A 103 -7.88 11.39 0.28
CA THR A 103 -6.90 12.46 0.57
C THR A 103 -6.59 12.60 2.06
N ASN A 104 -7.52 12.23 2.93
CA ASN A 104 -7.41 12.35 4.37
C ASN A 104 -8.28 11.28 5.08
N GLU A 105 -8.16 11.18 6.40
CA GLU A 105 -8.90 10.20 7.22
C GLU A 105 -10.43 10.32 7.09
N PHE A 106 -10.97 11.53 6.99
CA PHE A 106 -12.41 11.76 6.85
C PHE A 106 -12.92 11.20 5.52
N ASP A 107 -12.29 11.56 4.39
CA ASP A 107 -12.63 11.05 3.06
C ASP A 107 -12.57 9.52 3.01
N PHE A 108 -11.52 8.94 3.61
CA PHE A 108 -11.31 7.50 3.64
C PHE A 108 -12.44 6.79 4.39
N ARG A 109 -12.83 7.32 5.56
CA ARG A 109 -13.92 6.78 6.37
C ARG A 109 -15.26 6.87 5.67
N GLU A 110 -15.59 8.05 5.15
CA GLU A 110 -16.85 8.30 4.47
C GLU A 110 -17.02 7.39 3.24
N LYS A 111 -16.01 7.33 2.36
CA LYS A 111 -16.06 6.56 1.11
C LYS A 111 -15.98 5.05 1.29
N LEU A 112 -15.56 4.57 2.46
CA LEU A 112 -15.54 3.15 2.80
C LEU A 112 -16.65 2.76 3.78
N GLY A 113 -17.43 3.72 4.29
CA GLY A 113 -18.45 3.46 5.30
C GLY A 113 -17.88 2.90 6.61
N VAL A 114 -16.67 3.28 6.99
CA VAL A 114 -16.02 2.83 8.23
C VAL A 114 -15.98 3.95 9.25
N THR A 115 -16.29 3.62 10.50
CA THR A 115 -16.28 4.60 11.61
C THR A 115 -14.87 5.00 12.03
N CYS A 116 -13.89 4.15 11.74
CA CYS A 116 -12.51 4.28 12.16
C CYS A 116 -11.59 3.71 11.07
N VAL A 117 -10.47 4.37 10.80
CA VAL A 117 -9.42 3.83 9.91
C VAL A 117 -8.66 2.67 10.57
N TYR A 118 -8.86 2.49 11.88
CA TYR A 118 -8.30 1.41 12.67
C TYR A 118 -9.06 0.09 12.43
N PHE A 119 -8.33 -0.91 11.92
CA PHE A 119 -8.67 -2.33 12.03
C PHE A 119 -7.38 -3.09 12.41
N TRP A 120 -7.13 -3.79 13.52
CA TRP A 120 -7.75 -4.09 14.83
C TRP A 120 -6.57 -4.41 15.79
N ARG A 121 -6.77 -4.26 17.11
CA ARG A 121 -6.06 -5.09 18.10
C ARG A 121 -6.53 -6.53 17.96
#